data_AF-A0A933NA76-F1
#
_entry.id   AF-A0A933NA76-F1
#
_cell.length_a   1.000
_cell.length_b   1.000
_cell.length_c   1.000
_cell.angle_alpha   90.00
_cell.angle_beta   90.00
_cell.angle_gamma   90.00
#
_symmetry.space_group_name_H-M   'P 1'
#
loop_
_entity.id
_entity.type
_entity.pdbx_description
1 polymer ?
#
loop_
_entity_poly.entity_id
_entity_poly.type
_entity_poly.pdbx_seq_one_letter_code
_entity_poly.pdbx_strand_id
1 'polypeptide(L)'
;MTRQLVSLLGRIASDAKVPERTAELRKIRWASARPARANVSSMRLAFGALACCCYACSPCDAEFGFILKVLGSSGDADTLRVDLQTESETRTQSFPLSGQLEDGETSLGIEVSPPPPPDSSLSVKVEVTKDGVTRARGATTISASNEACAELLVQLSAAGCGDGWTDTEEGCDDGNAIDADGCTSCQVDSGFTCSGSPSKCSSCTTDCQLSTVFVSSASPCPGEGSAASPFCSITLGVESGAATVITQAGLYEESVVVRRSIELQGDGAPRVAAPTGASALLVGGGARVRVFGISFSARNGDAIVVEDAGTRLELVASTVGPSDRNGLTLRTGASLSISRSRVAGAARGGLELDSAGGFVVEDSVLTGNGGAAGGSGFGAVAVRQASGDSKIAGSTIFSNSNERGAGGVECDVPVLVVNSIVWDNSGNDSGLSGCVAEFCDLGDQDQAGPGNFSENPQLTDDGHLTNGSPCVDRADPSRSTPVDLDGETRPRGAGPDIGADEL
;
A
#
# COMPACT_ATOMS: atom_id res chain seq x y z
N MET A 1 11.16 -45.07 64.59
CA MET A 1 11.18 -45.57 63.19
C MET A 1 12.21 -44.73 62.44
N THR A 2 13.31 -45.33 61.97
CA THR A 2 13.51 -45.77 60.56
C THR A 2 14.03 -44.57 59.73
N ARG A 3 15.35 -44.45 59.42
CA ARG A 3 16.12 -45.09 58.30
C ARG A 3 15.59 -44.64 56.92
N GLN A 4 16.37 -44.25 55.89
CA GLN A 4 17.81 -44.20 55.48
C GLN A 4 17.91 -43.17 54.29
N LEU A 5 19.02 -42.63 53.72
CA LEU A 5 20.51 -42.62 53.78
C LEU A 5 20.95 -41.15 53.36
N VAL A 6 22.13 -40.54 53.60
CA VAL A 6 23.46 -40.62 52.90
C VAL A 6 23.39 -40.38 51.37
N SER A 7 24.25 -39.61 50.67
CA SER A 7 25.56 -38.91 50.89
C SER A 7 25.59 -37.56 50.07
N LEU A 8 26.65 -36.73 49.92
CA LEU A 8 28.11 -36.91 50.09
C LEU A 8 28.88 -35.61 50.44
N LEU A 9 29.92 -35.81 51.25
CA LEU A 9 30.91 -34.88 51.81
C LEU A 9 31.88 -34.20 50.81
N GLY A 10 32.32 -32.97 51.16
CA GLY A 10 33.70 -32.48 50.93
C GLY A 10 33.92 -31.40 49.84
N ARG A 11 34.96 -30.56 49.89
CA ARG A 11 36.01 -30.28 50.92
C ARG A 11 36.60 -28.86 50.77
N ILE A 12 36.72 -28.15 51.90
CA ILE A 12 37.93 -27.46 52.45
C ILE A 12 38.90 -26.71 51.48
N ALA A 13 38.85 -25.37 51.57
CA ALA A 13 39.92 -24.33 51.64
C ALA A 13 41.24 -24.38 50.82
N SER A 14 41.70 -23.21 50.33
CA SER A 14 43.08 -22.71 50.54
C SER A 14 43.32 -21.23 50.12
N ASP A 15 44.19 -20.60 50.92
CA ASP A 15 45.07 -19.41 50.80
C ASP A 15 44.95 -18.29 49.73
N ALA A 16 45.22 -17.09 50.24
CA ALA A 16 45.29 -15.78 49.58
C ALA A 16 46.55 -15.52 48.72
N LYS A 17 46.46 -14.48 47.86
CA LYS A 17 47.62 -13.60 47.55
C LYS A 17 47.22 -12.24 46.97
N VAL A 18 47.99 -11.20 47.34
CA VAL A 18 47.98 -9.86 46.73
C VAL A 18 49.28 -9.65 45.94
N PRO A 19 49.24 -8.99 44.77
CA PRO A 19 50.44 -8.45 44.13
C PRO A 19 50.35 -6.95 43.78
N GLU A 20 51.33 -6.16 44.22
CA GLU A 20 51.69 -4.88 43.58
C GLU A 20 52.78 -5.12 42.52
N ARG A 21 52.79 -4.35 41.40
CA ARG A 21 54.00 -3.71 40.82
C ARG A 21 53.75 -2.88 39.55
N THR A 22 54.03 -1.58 39.67
CA THR A 22 54.75 -0.71 38.71
C THR A 22 54.70 -0.99 37.18
N ALA A 23 53.89 -0.17 36.49
CA ALA A 23 54.21 0.66 35.31
C ALA A 23 55.13 0.18 34.16
N GLU A 24 54.66 0.39 32.92
CA GLU A 24 55.49 0.92 31.82
C GLU A 24 54.66 1.76 30.83
N LEU A 25 55.27 2.76 30.17
CA LEU A 25 54.64 3.62 29.16
C LEU A 25 54.91 3.11 27.73
N ARG A 26 53.86 2.92 26.91
CA ARG A 26 53.99 2.71 25.46
C ARG A 26 53.37 3.84 24.65
N LYS A 27 54.22 4.60 23.95
CA LYS A 27 53.79 5.56 22.91
C LYS A 27 53.37 4.80 21.66
N ILE A 28 52.14 5.02 21.21
CA ILE A 28 51.73 4.76 19.82
C ILE A 28 51.11 6.05 19.29
N ARG A 29 51.59 6.52 18.13
CA ARG A 29 50.98 7.59 17.34
C ARG A 29 50.92 7.16 15.88
N TRP A 30 49.71 6.98 15.38
CA TRP A 30 49.30 7.31 14.01
C TRP A 30 47.87 7.83 14.10
N ALA A 31 47.50 8.77 13.23
CA ALA A 31 46.31 9.60 13.42
C ALA A 31 45.16 9.22 12.49
N SER A 32 43.98 9.06 13.07
CA SER A 32 42.69 9.41 12.46
C SER A 32 41.89 10.15 13.52
N ALA A 33 41.04 11.10 13.11
CA ALA A 33 40.23 11.87 14.05
C ALA A 33 39.18 10.95 14.66
N ARG A 34 39.24 10.74 15.98
CA ARG A 34 38.16 10.13 16.76
C ARG A 34 37.27 11.25 17.29
N PRO A 35 35.94 11.07 17.39
CA PRO A 35 35.13 11.97 18.20
C PRO A 35 35.69 12.00 19.63
N ALA A 36 35.57 13.16 20.28
CA ALA A 36 36.06 13.33 21.65
C ALA A 36 35.32 12.36 22.58
N ARG A 37 36.05 11.40 23.16
CA ARG A 37 35.48 10.52 24.18
C ARG A 37 35.14 11.36 25.40
N ALA A 38 33.86 11.56 25.67
CA ALA A 38 33.40 12.08 26.95
C ALA A 38 33.93 11.19 28.07
N ASN A 39 34.63 11.79 29.04
CA ASN A 39 35.24 11.07 30.17
C ASN A 39 34.25 10.87 31.34
N VAL A 40 32.94 10.85 31.05
CA VAL A 40 31.84 10.60 31.98
C VAL A 40 31.13 9.34 31.49
N SER A 41 31.39 8.21 32.13
CA SER A 41 30.93 6.90 31.63
C SER A 41 29.67 6.38 32.31
N SER A 42 29.27 6.99 33.43
CA SER A 42 28.01 6.65 34.13
C SER A 42 27.62 7.71 35.16
N MET A 43 26.34 7.71 35.54
CA MET A 43 25.79 8.49 36.65
C MET A 43 24.91 7.60 37.54
N ARG A 44 24.85 7.83 38.87
CA ARG A 44 23.96 7.08 39.79
C ARG A 44 22.86 7.97 40.34
N LEU A 45 21.59 7.68 40.10
CA LEU A 45 20.44 8.38 40.70
C LEU A 45 19.92 7.65 41.95
N ALA A 46 19.35 8.34 42.95
CA ALA A 46 18.74 7.71 44.13
C ALA A 46 17.41 8.37 44.54
N PHE A 47 16.30 7.60 44.60
CA PHE A 47 14.90 8.10 44.62
C PHE A 47 14.07 7.80 45.88
N GLY A 48 13.08 8.64 46.19
CA GLY A 48 11.92 8.26 47.00
C GLY A 48 11.28 9.41 47.78
N ALA A 49 10.05 9.21 48.28
CA ALA A 49 9.29 10.19 49.08
C ALA A 49 9.90 10.53 50.47
N LEU A 50 11.11 10.04 50.76
CA LEU A 50 11.91 10.29 51.97
C LEU A 50 13.40 10.52 51.64
N ALA A 51 13.74 10.91 50.40
CA ALA A 51 15.13 10.96 49.91
C ALA A 51 16.12 11.75 50.78
N CYS A 52 15.68 12.81 51.46
CA CYS A 52 16.53 13.57 52.40
C CYS A 52 17.10 12.72 53.55
N CYS A 53 16.39 11.70 54.02
CA CYS A 53 16.75 10.92 55.20
C CYS A 53 17.93 9.96 55.01
N CYS A 54 18.32 9.65 53.75
CA CYS A 54 19.40 8.69 53.48
C CYS A 54 20.80 9.31 53.33
N TYR A 55 20.89 10.59 52.93
CA TYR A 55 22.19 11.24 52.61
C TYR A 55 22.32 12.71 53.09
N ALA A 56 21.46 13.15 54.02
CA ALA A 56 21.58 14.43 54.73
C ALA A 56 21.59 15.69 53.83
N CYS A 57 20.74 15.70 52.79
CA CYS A 57 20.44 16.92 52.03
C CYS A 57 19.58 17.90 52.84
N SER A 58 19.72 19.19 52.53
CA SER A 58 18.93 20.30 53.10
C SER A 58 18.75 21.37 52.02
N PRO A 59 17.58 22.03 51.87
CA PRO A 59 16.37 21.95 52.70
C PRO A 59 15.60 20.62 52.60
N CYS A 60 14.60 20.43 53.48
CA CYS A 60 13.91 19.14 53.67
C CYS A 60 12.41 19.18 53.32
N ASP A 61 11.96 20.17 52.55
CA ASP A 61 10.53 20.44 52.30
C ASP A 61 9.99 19.81 50.99
N ALA A 62 10.81 19.02 50.28
CA ALA A 62 10.49 18.43 48.98
C ALA A 62 9.63 17.15 49.09
N GLU A 63 8.47 17.11 48.41
CA GLU A 63 7.56 15.95 48.42
C GLU A 63 8.08 14.74 47.59
N PHE A 64 8.90 14.99 46.57
CA PHE A 64 9.61 13.94 45.81
C PHE A 64 10.91 14.50 45.23
N GLY A 65 11.97 13.69 45.21
CA GLY A 65 13.26 14.10 44.67
C GLY A 65 14.29 12.98 44.61
N PHE A 66 15.46 13.28 44.02
CA PHE A 66 16.53 12.31 43.84
C PHE A 66 17.93 12.93 43.76
N ILE A 67 18.94 12.13 44.11
CA ILE A 67 20.36 12.53 44.05
C ILE A 67 21.02 11.87 42.83
N LEU A 68 21.51 12.66 41.87
CA LEU A 68 22.29 12.20 40.72
C LEU A 68 23.79 12.41 40.97
N LYS A 69 24.53 11.31 41.16
CA LYS A 69 26.00 11.25 41.21
C LYS A 69 26.57 11.22 39.80
N VAL A 70 27.52 12.08 39.48
CA VAL A 70 28.25 12.09 38.20
C VAL A 70 29.62 11.45 38.38
N LEU A 71 29.95 10.43 37.57
CA LEU A 71 31.24 9.72 37.63
C LEU A 71 32.06 10.05 36.37
N GLY A 72 33.08 10.90 36.53
CA GLY A 72 33.93 11.34 35.43
C GLY A 72 34.87 12.48 35.80
N SER A 73 35.59 13.01 34.81
CA SER A 73 36.48 14.17 35.00
C SER A 73 35.90 15.44 34.37
N SER A 74 36.08 16.58 35.04
CA SER A 74 35.51 17.89 34.69
C SER A 74 35.89 18.44 33.31
N GLY A 75 36.96 17.93 32.70
CA GLY A 75 37.60 18.54 31.52
C GLY A 75 36.73 18.63 30.26
N ASP A 76 35.62 17.90 30.18
CA ASP A 76 34.79 17.78 28.98
C ASP A 76 33.29 18.11 29.15
N ALA A 77 32.89 18.77 30.24
CA ALA A 77 31.49 19.12 30.51
C ALA A 77 31.32 20.47 31.24
N ASP A 78 30.52 21.38 30.68
CA ASP A 78 30.18 22.68 31.29
C ASP A 78 28.80 22.68 31.94
N THR A 79 27.81 22.00 31.34
CA THR A 79 26.42 21.96 31.83
C THR A 79 25.82 20.56 31.69
N LEU A 80 25.18 20.12 32.79
CA LEU A 80 24.32 18.94 32.85
C LEU A 80 22.86 19.38 32.72
N ARG A 81 22.16 18.92 31.69
CA ARG A 81 20.72 19.04 31.54
C ARG A 81 20.07 17.71 31.90
N VAL A 82 18.97 17.76 32.66
CA VAL A 82 18.16 16.59 33.00
C VAL A 82 16.71 16.89 32.65
N ASP A 83 16.12 16.03 31.82
CA ASP A 83 14.72 16.07 31.41
C ASP A 83 13.97 14.89 32.03
N LEU A 84 12.84 15.19 32.68
CA LEU A 84 11.97 14.23 33.33
C LEU A 84 10.65 14.17 32.58
N GLN A 85 10.37 13.02 31.96
CA GLN A 85 9.21 12.84 31.08
C GLN A 85 8.22 11.83 31.69
N THR A 86 6.98 12.27 31.85
CA THR A 86 5.81 11.40 32.07
C THR A 86 5.06 11.21 30.75
N GLU A 87 3.96 10.44 30.74
CA GLU A 87 3.05 10.33 29.59
C GLU A 87 2.36 11.65 29.19
N SER A 88 2.44 12.71 30.01
CA SER A 88 1.67 13.96 29.80
C SER A 88 2.47 15.27 29.96
N GLU A 89 3.66 15.24 30.56
CA GLU A 89 4.47 16.42 30.85
C GLU A 89 5.97 16.08 30.78
N THR A 90 6.78 17.02 30.25
CA THR A 90 8.25 17.01 30.37
C THR A 90 8.71 18.21 31.19
N ARG A 91 9.55 17.98 32.21
CA ARG A 91 10.18 19.03 33.02
C ARG A 91 11.69 19.02 32.84
N THR A 92 12.29 20.19 32.60
CA THR A 92 13.73 20.38 32.43
C THR A 92 14.36 21.00 33.66
N GLN A 93 15.51 20.47 34.11
CA GLN A 93 16.44 21.18 34.99
C GLN A 93 17.83 21.23 34.35
N SER A 94 18.66 22.21 34.72
CA SER A 94 20.01 22.36 34.18
C SER A 94 20.97 22.90 35.24
N PHE A 95 22.19 22.36 35.25
CA PHE A 95 23.18 22.55 36.31
C PHE A 95 24.56 22.86 35.72
N PRO A 96 25.24 23.93 36.15
CA PRO A 96 26.63 24.18 35.76
C PRO A 96 27.57 23.20 36.47
N LEU A 97 28.39 22.49 35.70
CA LEU A 97 29.40 21.54 36.20
C LEU A 97 30.78 22.17 36.39
N SER A 98 30.99 23.38 35.85
CA SER A 98 32.25 24.12 35.88
C SER A 98 32.80 24.26 37.31
N GLY A 99 33.90 23.56 37.60
CA GLY A 99 34.58 23.60 38.90
C GLY A 99 33.97 22.75 40.02
N GLN A 100 32.98 21.88 39.73
CA GLN A 100 32.38 20.99 40.76
C GLN A 100 32.83 19.52 40.69
N LEU A 101 33.53 19.15 39.61
CA LEU A 101 33.97 17.77 39.30
C LEU A 101 35.48 17.54 39.55
N GLU A 102 36.09 18.26 40.49
CA GLU A 102 37.54 18.13 40.77
C GLU A 102 37.88 16.84 41.56
N ASP A 103 37.00 16.39 42.45
CA ASP A 103 37.20 15.19 43.29
C ASP A 103 36.68 13.87 42.67
N GLY A 104 36.18 13.91 41.42
CA GLY A 104 35.79 12.72 40.64
C GLY A 104 34.37 12.16 40.88
N GLU A 105 33.69 12.55 41.96
CA GLU A 105 32.24 12.34 42.15
C GLU A 105 31.55 13.67 42.55
N THR A 106 30.50 14.08 41.82
CA THR A 106 29.63 15.22 42.21
C THR A 106 28.20 14.72 42.40
N SER A 107 27.54 15.08 43.50
CA SER A 107 26.14 14.71 43.78
C SER A 107 25.20 15.91 43.62
N LEU A 108 24.22 15.82 42.73
CA LEU A 108 23.24 16.86 42.47
C LEU A 108 21.84 16.42 42.93
N GLY A 109 21.19 17.24 43.76
CA GLY A 109 19.80 17.03 44.17
C GLY A 109 18.82 17.62 43.15
N ILE A 110 17.84 16.84 42.71
CA ILE A 110 16.74 17.24 41.84
C ILE A 110 15.42 17.07 42.60
N GLU A 111 14.60 18.11 42.63
CA GLU A 111 13.28 18.14 43.27
C GLU A 111 12.18 18.09 42.20
N VAL A 112 11.10 17.35 42.47
CA VAL A 112 9.96 17.20 41.56
C VAL A 112 8.68 17.60 42.28
N SER A 113 8.26 18.86 42.08
CA SER A 113 7.02 19.41 42.63
C SER A 113 6.12 19.94 41.50
N PRO A 114 4.79 19.63 41.48
CA PRO A 114 4.15 18.61 42.32
C PRO A 114 4.69 17.20 42.00
N PRO A 115 4.62 16.26 42.96
CA PRO A 115 5.12 14.90 42.80
C PRO A 115 4.34 14.12 41.70
N PRO A 116 5.00 13.19 41.00
CA PRO A 116 4.34 12.32 40.02
C PRO A 116 3.37 11.33 40.71
N PRO A 117 2.39 10.76 40.00
CA PRO A 117 1.49 9.75 40.56
C PRO A 117 2.25 8.52 41.09
N PRO A 118 1.84 7.90 42.21
CA PRO A 118 2.48 6.70 42.74
C PRO A 118 2.59 5.59 41.70
N ASP A 119 3.75 4.93 41.69
CA ASP A 119 4.12 3.81 40.81
C ASP A 119 4.09 4.13 39.30
N SER A 120 3.92 5.40 38.91
CA SER A 120 4.00 5.83 37.52
C SER A 120 5.41 5.69 36.94
N SER A 121 5.47 5.45 35.63
CA SER A 121 6.73 5.40 34.88
C SER A 121 7.22 6.81 34.58
N LEU A 122 8.46 7.13 34.95
CA LEU A 122 9.14 8.37 34.61
C LEU A 122 10.39 8.06 33.78
N SER A 123 10.48 8.62 32.58
CA SER A 123 11.72 8.58 31.81
C SER A 123 12.64 9.71 32.27
N VAL A 124 13.88 9.35 32.58
CA VAL A 124 14.93 10.31 32.93
C VAL A 124 15.89 10.37 31.76
N LYS A 125 15.87 11.48 31.03
CA LYS A 125 16.80 11.81 29.96
C LYS A 125 17.86 12.77 30.48
N VAL A 126 19.11 12.55 30.09
CA VAL A 126 20.27 13.32 30.55
C VAL A 126 21.10 13.74 29.35
N GLU A 127 21.48 15.01 29.31
CA GLU A 127 22.32 15.60 28.27
C GLU A 127 23.50 16.36 28.91
N VAL A 128 24.70 16.14 28.39
CA VAL A 128 25.93 16.78 28.84
C VAL A 128 26.48 17.64 27.71
N THR A 129 26.60 18.95 27.96
CA THR A 129 27.07 19.93 26.97
C THR A 129 28.39 20.59 27.40
N LYS A 130 29.18 21.00 26.40
CA LYS A 130 30.43 21.78 26.57
C LYS A 130 30.63 22.70 25.38
N ASP A 131 30.97 23.96 25.66
CA ASP A 131 30.99 25.07 24.69
C ASP A 131 29.63 25.28 23.98
N GLY A 132 28.52 24.91 24.64
CA GLY A 132 27.17 24.91 24.07
C GLY A 132 26.88 23.75 23.09
N VAL A 133 27.81 22.80 22.93
CA VAL A 133 27.66 21.62 22.05
C VAL A 133 27.44 20.38 22.90
N THR A 134 26.43 19.58 22.58
CA THR A 134 26.19 18.28 23.23
C THR A 134 27.35 17.33 22.98
N ARG A 135 27.83 16.66 24.05
CA ARG A 135 28.97 15.74 24.03
C ARG A 135 28.58 14.31 24.35
N ALA A 136 27.63 14.15 25.26
CA ALA A 136 27.13 12.86 25.70
C ALA A 136 25.66 12.95 26.10
N ARG A 137 24.94 11.86 25.88
CA ARG A 137 23.53 11.70 26.27
C ARG A 137 23.33 10.36 26.94
N GLY A 138 22.23 10.21 27.66
CA GLY A 138 21.79 8.94 28.21
C GLY A 138 20.35 8.99 28.66
N ALA A 139 19.69 7.84 28.69
CA ALA A 139 18.32 7.70 29.13
C ALA A 139 18.18 6.52 30.10
N THR A 140 17.21 6.61 31.00
CA THR A 140 16.76 5.50 31.84
C THR A 140 15.28 5.67 32.17
N THR A 141 14.67 4.67 32.79
CA THR A 141 13.26 4.69 33.22
C THR A 141 13.16 4.19 34.65
N ILE A 142 12.30 4.83 35.44
CA ILE A 142 12.06 4.52 36.84
C ILE A 142 10.57 4.36 37.12
N SER A 143 10.24 3.71 38.23
CA SER A 143 8.92 3.80 38.85
C SER A 143 8.95 4.79 40.01
N ALA A 144 7.97 5.70 40.05
CA ALA A 144 7.78 6.67 41.12
C ALA A 144 7.16 6.03 42.38
N SER A 145 7.90 5.12 43.03
CA SER A 145 7.41 4.40 44.20
C SER A 145 7.62 5.18 45.51
N ASN A 146 6.85 4.80 46.53
CA ASN A 146 6.92 5.37 47.89
C ASN A 146 7.97 4.70 48.79
N GLU A 147 8.78 3.78 48.25
CA GLU A 147 9.78 3.01 49.01
C GLU A 147 11.20 3.57 48.85
N ALA A 148 12.21 2.87 49.38
CA ALA A 148 13.50 3.46 49.75
C ALA A 148 14.49 3.74 48.59
N CYS A 149 15.41 4.68 48.84
CA CYS A 149 16.51 5.13 47.97
C CYS A 149 17.22 4.04 47.18
N ALA A 150 16.80 3.83 45.93
CA ALA A 150 17.41 2.89 44.98
C ALA A 150 18.48 3.57 44.11
N GLU A 151 19.75 3.15 44.21
CA GLU A 151 20.81 3.62 43.29
C GLU A 151 20.62 3.05 41.87
N LEU A 152 20.54 3.93 40.87
CA LEU A 152 20.22 3.63 39.47
C LEU A 152 21.31 4.17 38.52
N LEU A 153 21.93 3.31 37.71
CA LEU A 153 22.96 3.71 36.75
C LEU A 153 22.37 4.19 35.41
N VAL A 154 22.60 5.46 35.06
CA VAL A 154 22.51 5.96 33.68
C VAL A 154 23.87 5.69 33.01
N GLN A 155 23.87 4.99 31.87
CA GLN A 155 25.01 4.97 30.94
C GLN A 155 24.96 6.22 30.07
N LEU A 156 26.14 6.77 29.72
CA LEU A 156 26.25 7.85 28.75
C LEU A 156 26.95 7.37 27.48
N SER A 157 26.29 7.53 26.34
CA SER A 157 26.86 7.42 24.99
C SER A 157 27.46 8.77 24.58
N ALA A 158 28.35 8.76 23.57
CA ALA A 158 28.68 9.99 22.86
C ALA A 158 27.49 10.39 21.99
N ALA A 159 27.27 11.69 21.80
CA ALA A 159 26.06 12.18 21.14
C ALA A 159 26.04 11.95 19.62
N GLY A 160 24.83 11.72 19.10
CA GLY A 160 24.54 11.38 17.70
C GLY A 160 24.43 9.86 17.47
N CYS A 161 23.73 9.52 16.40
CA CYS A 161 23.30 8.19 15.96
C CYS A 161 23.68 6.95 16.79
N GLY A 162 22.65 6.37 17.40
CA GLY A 162 22.68 5.26 18.36
C GLY A 162 22.68 5.74 19.81
N ASP A 163 22.27 6.98 20.10
CA ASP A 163 22.23 7.57 21.44
C ASP A 163 20.83 7.57 22.10
N GLY A 164 19.79 7.25 21.33
CA GLY A 164 18.38 7.20 21.74
C GLY A 164 17.60 8.49 21.49
N TRP A 165 18.22 9.50 20.89
CA TRP A 165 17.61 10.79 20.57
C TRP A 165 17.62 11.00 19.07
N THR A 166 16.48 11.40 18.52
CA THR A 166 16.36 11.72 17.09
C THR A 166 16.61 13.21 16.92
N ASP A 167 17.84 13.59 16.57
CA ASP A 167 18.22 14.97 16.29
C ASP A 167 17.66 15.46 14.93
N THR A 168 17.79 16.75 14.64
CA THR A 168 17.14 17.40 13.48
C THR A 168 17.65 16.92 12.11
N GLU A 169 18.76 16.18 12.06
CA GLU A 169 19.34 15.61 10.83
C GLU A 169 19.11 14.09 10.71
N GLU A 170 18.39 13.47 11.67
CA GLU A 170 18.19 12.02 11.79
C GLU A 170 16.73 11.63 11.50
N GLY A 171 16.53 10.57 10.71
CA GLY A 171 15.20 10.04 10.40
C GLY A 171 14.64 9.11 11.48
N CYS A 172 15.53 8.56 12.32
CA CYS A 172 15.27 7.73 13.48
C CYS A 172 16.53 7.69 14.35
N ASP A 173 16.40 7.30 15.62
CA ASP A 173 17.50 6.78 16.44
C ASP A 173 16.88 5.81 17.46
N ASP A 174 17.17 4.51 17.36
CA ASP A 174 16.56 3.47 18.20
C ASP A 174 17.35 3.17 19.50
N GLY A 175 18.44 3.90 19.74
CA GLY A 175 19.35 3.73 20.89
C GLY A 175 20.42 2.65 20.67
N ASN A 176 20.69 2.26 19.42
CA ASN A 176 21.51 1.11 19.07
C ASN A 176 22.31 1.36 17.76
N ALA A 177 23.18 0.43 17.38
CA ALA A 177 24.10 0.55 16.24
C ALA A 177 24.22 -0.78 15.45
N ILE A 178 23.10 -1.48 15.31
CA ILE A 178 22.94 -2.67 14.48
C ILE A 178 22.29 -2.24 13.17
N ASP A 179 22.93 -2.48 12.04
CA ASP A 179 22.33 -2.20 10.73
C ASP A 179 21.17 -3.19 10.44
N ALA A 180 20.14 -2.71 9.74
CA ALA A 180 19.00 -3.47 9.21
C ALA A 180 18.00 -4.07 10.24
N ASP A 181 17.90 -3.50 11.44
CA ASP A 181 16.79 -3.77 12.39
C ASP A 181 15.70 -2.67 12.40
N GLY A 182 15.89 -1.62 11.61
CA GLY A 182 14.95 -0.52 11.43
C GLY A 182 15.59 0.85 11.28
N CYS A 183 16.81 1.05 11.78
CA CYS A 183 17.45 2.36 11.84
C CYS A 183 18.94 2.38 11.40
N THR A 184 19.26 1.84 10.22
CA THR A 184 20.63 1.91 9.67
C THR A 184 21.13 3.36 9.49
N SER A 185 22.25 3.71 10.15
CA SER A 185 22.89 5.03 10.03
C SER A 185 21.93 6.21 10.27
N CYS A 186 20.95 6.02 11.15
CA CYS A 186 19.92 7.00 11.52
C CYS A 186 19.09 7.52 10.35
N GLN A 187 18.87 6.65 9.37
CA GLN A 187 17.80 6.73 8.37
C GLN A 187 16.89 5.51 8.56
N VAL A 188 15.58 5.68 8.35
CA VAL A 188 14.63 4.57 8.50
C VAL A 188 14.88 3.53 7.42
N ASP A 189 15.03 2.26 7.81
CA ASP A 189 15.28 1.17 6.87
C ASP A 189 14.11 0.94 5.91
N SER A 190 14.42 0.61 4.67
CA SER A 190 13.42 0.32 3.63
C SER A 190 12.51 -0.85 4.05
N GLY A 191 11.23 -0.56 4.29
CA GLY A 191 10.26 -1.55 4.76
C GLY A 191 10.05 -1.57 6.27
N PHE A 192 10.57 -0.58 7.00
CA PHE A 192 10.29 -0.35 8.42
C PHE A 192 9.50 0.94 8.62
N THR A 193 8.83 1.05 9.77
CA THR A 193 8.34 2.32 10.31
C THR A 193 8.91 2.50 11.72
N CYS A 194 9.34 3.71 12.05
CA CYS A 194 9.96 4.06 13.33
C CYS A 194 9.18 5.20 13.99
N SER A 195 9.03 5.16 15.32
CA SER A 195 8.33 6.22 16.06
C SER A 195 8.84 6.40 17.50
N GLY A 196 8.84 7.65 17.98
CA GLY A 196 9.34 8.02 19.31
C GLY A 196 10.85 8.27 19.36
N SER A 197 11.34 8.60 20.56
CA SER A 197 12.77 8.74 20.88
C SER A 197 13.04 8.15 22.28
N PRO A 198 13.73 6.99 22.39
CA PRO A 198 14.26 6.19 21.28
C PRO A 198 13.17 5.70 20.31
N SER A 199 13.52 5.65 19.03
CA SER A 199 12.68 5.17 17.94
C SER A 199 12.37 3.69 18.12
N LYS A 200 11.11 3.36 18.28
CA LYS A 200 10.64 1.98 18.18
C LYS A 200 10.35 1.69 16.73
N CYS A 201 11.30 1.04 16.08
CA CYS A 201 11.16 0.57 14.71
C CYS A 201 10.42 -0.77 14.66
N SER A 202 9.74 -1.06 13.55
CA SER A 202 9.03 -2.31 13.33
C SER A 202 9.00 -2.69 11.85
N SER A 203 9.35 -3.94 11.56
CA SER A 203 9.45 -4.47 10.19
C SER A 203 8.06 -4.67 9.59
N CYS A 204 7.74 -3.86 8.59
CA CYS A 204 6.44 -3.84 7.95
C CYS A 204 6.34 -4.86 6.81
N THR A 205 6.67 -6.12 7.10
CA THR A 205 6.63 -7.23 6.14
C THR A 205 5.21 -7.62 5.71
N THR A 206 4.17 -7.06 6.33
CA THR A 206 2.77 -7.26 5.89
C THR A 206 1.83 -6.07 6.13
N ASP A 207 2.26 -4.97 6.78
CA ASP A 207 1.33 -3.94 7.29
C ASP A 207 1.76 -2.46 7.13
N CYS A 208 2.71 -2.16 6.22
CA CYS A 208 2.83 -0.81 5.64
C CYS A 208 2.12 -0.76 4.27
N GLN A 209 0.96 -1.41 4.20
CA GLN A 209 0.04 -1.26 3.10
C GLN A 209 -0.72 0.06 3.30
N LEU A 210 -0.37 1.09 2.51
CA LEU A 210 -1.43 1.93 1.97
C LEU A 210 -2.32 1.00 1.13
N SER A 211 -3.37 0.47 1.75
CA SER A 211 -4.38 -0.37 1.09
C SER A 211 -5.03 0.34 -0.10
N THR A 212 -4.95 1.67 -0.09
CA THR A 212 -5.36 2.59 -1.14
C THR A 212 -4.27 3.65 -1.33
N VAL A 213 -3.65 3.68 -2.51
CA VAL A 213 -2.75 4.78 -2.95
C VAL A 213 -3.43 5.65 -4.00
N PHE A 214 -3.00 6.91 -4.08
CA PHE A 214 -3.51 7.89 -5.03
C PHE A 214 -2.50 8.12 -6.16
N VAL A 215 -3.02 8.29 -7.38
CA VAL A 215 -2.26 8.53 -8.61
C VAL A 215 -2.85 9.74 -9.32
N SER A 216 -2.01 10.70 -9.73
CA SER A 216 -2.41 11.93 -10.41
C SER A 216 -1.42 12.31 -11.51
N SER A 217 -1.89 12.42 -12.76
CA SER A 217 -1.05 12.85 -13.89
C SER A 217 -0.52 14.28 -13.77
N ALA A 218 -1.01 15.06 -12.80
CA ALA A 218 -0.54 16.40 -12.48
C ALA A 218 0.46 16.46 -11.30
N SER A 219 0.74 15.34 -10.62
CA SER A 219 1.68 15.29 -9.49
C SER A 219 3.15 15.44 -9.91
N PRO A 220 3.99 16.09 -9.09
CA PRO A 220 5.44 15.96 -9.20
C PRO A 220 5.88 14.51 -9.01
N CYS A 221 6.75 14.00 -9.89
CA CYS A 221 7.30 12.66 -9.77
C CYS A 221 8.38 12.56 -8.66
N PRO A 222 8.49 11.42 -7.95
CA PRO A 222 7.63 10.23 -8.07
C PRO A 222 6.25 10.40 -7.41
N GLY A 223 6.15 11.23 -6.37
CA GLY A 223 5.05 11.22 -5.41
C GLY A 223 5.23 10.12 -4.34
N GLU A 224 4.42 10.18 -3.29
CA GLU A 224 4.46 9.23 -2.15
C GLU A 224 3.24 8.28 -2.12
N GLY A 225 2.27 8.48 -3.02
CA GLY A 225 1.03 7.71 -3.07
C GLY A 225 -0.05 8.16 -2.08
N SER A 226 0.20 9.18 -1.28
CA SER A 226 -0.80 9.78 -0.38
C SER A 226 -1.74 10.73 -1.15
N ALA A 227 -2.91 11.04 -0.60
CA ALA A 227 -3.83 12.00 -1.24
C ALA A 227 -3.26 13.43 -1.35
N ALA A 228 -2.25 13.77 -0.54
CA ALA A 228 -1.55 15.06 -0.58
C ALA A 228 -0.28 15.05 -1.45
N SER A 229 0.29 13.86 -1.69
CA SER A 229 1.43 13.63 -2.60
C SER A 229 1.15 12.39 -3.48
N PRO A 230 0.17 12.44 -4.41
CA PRO A 230 -0.17 11.28 -5.23
C PRO A 230 1.00 10.88 -6.12
N PHE A 231 1.15 9.59 -6.44
CA PHE A 231 2.11 9.13 -7.43
C PHE A 231 1.83 9.75 -8.81
N CYS A 232 2.88 10.09 -9.57
CA CYS A 232 2.71 10.74 -10.87
C CYS A 232 2.26 9.79 -12.01
N SER A 233 2.28 8.46 -11.81
CA SER A 233 1.87 7.45 -12.79
C SER A 233 1.17 6.25 -12.15
N ILE A 234 0.35 5.55 -12.94
CA ILE A 234 -0.36 4.33 -12.51
C ILE A 234 0.64 3.20 -12.27
N THR A 235 1.71 3.12 -13.07
CA THR A 235 2.81 2.15 -12.88
C THR A 235 3.43 2.26 -11.50
N LEU A 236 3.73 3.47 -11.01
CA LEU A 236 4.22 3.67 -9.63
C LEU A 236 3.19 3.22 -8.58
N GLY A 237 1.90 3.49 -8.82
CA GLY A 237 0.81 2.96 -7.98
C GLY A 237 0.76 1.44 -7.93
N VAL A 238 0.95 0.76 -9.07
CA VAL A 238 1.00 -0.72 -9.15
C VAL A 238 2.27 -1.28 -8.49
N GLU A 239 3.42 -0.64 -8.70
CA GLU A 239 4.71 -1.05 -8.15
C GLU A 239 4.83 -0.82 -6.62
N SER A 240 4.08 0.13 -6.07
CA SER A 240 4.02 0.40 -4.61
C SER A 240 3.56 -0.80 -3.74
N GLY A 241 3.00 -1.84 -4.35
CA GLY A 241 2.46 -3.01 -3.65
C GLY A 241 1.06 -2.83 -3.04
N ALA A 242 0.47 -1.63 -3.11
CA ALA A 242 -0.87 -1.31 -2.58
C ALA A 242 -1.99 -2.18 -3.15
N ALA A 243 -3.00 -2.53 -2.35
CA ALA A 243 -4.15 -3.33 -2.79
C ALA A 243 -5.05 -2.59 -3.80
N THR A 244 -5.21 -1.27 -3.65
CA THR A 244 -6.08 -0.40 -4.47
C THR A 244 -5.31 0.82 -4.97
N VAL A 245 -5.54 1.23 -6.21
CA VAL A 245 -4.99 2.47 -6.80
C VAL A 245 -6.15 3.36 -7.22
N ILE A 246 -6.28 4.54 -6.60
CA ILE A 246 -7.20 5.60 -7.03
C ILE A 246 -6.52 6.44 -8.11
N THR A 247 -6.99 6.35 -9.35
CA THR A 247 -6.48 7.09 -10.49
C THR A 247 -7.36 8.31 -10.76
N GLN A 248 -6.84 9.51 -10.47
CA GLN A 248 -7.56 10.77 -10.65
C GLN A 248 -7.72 11.16 -12.13
N ALA A 249 -8.68 12.05 -12.40
CA ALA A 249 -8.95 12.60 -13.73
C ALA A 249 -7.68 13.12 -14.41
N GLY A 250 -7.35 12.58 -15.58
CA GLY A 250 -6.09 12.86 -16.25
C GLY A 250 -5.84 12.02 -17.50
N LEU A 251 -4.73 12.34 -18.18
CA LEU A 251 -4.19 11.54 -19.28
C LEU A 251 -2.87 10.92 -18.83
N TYR A 252 -2.81 9.59 -18.91
CA TYR A 252 -1.66 8.78 -18.51
C TYR A 252 -1.05 8.12 -19.75
N GLU A 253 0.00 8.73 -20.31
CA GLU A 253 0.70 8.21 -21.50
C GLU A 253 1.70 7.10 -21.12
N GLU A 254 1.17 5.97 -20.62
CA GLU A 254 1.94 4.83 -20.11
C GLU A 254 1.37 3.46 -20.52
N SER A 255 2.12 2.40 -20.21
CA SER A 255 1.77 1.00 -20.49
C SER A 255 1.75 0.23 -19.16
N VAL A 256 0.60 0.15 -18.51
CA VAL A 256 0.46 -0.43 -17.17
C VAL A 256 0.57 -1.96 -17.23
N VAL A 257 1.51 -2.54 -16.49
CA VAL A 257 1.73 -4.00 -16.45
C VAL A 257 1.39 -4.54 -15.06
N VAL A 258 0.41 -5.44 -14.99
CA VAL A 258 -0.10 -5.99 -13.72
C VAL A 258 0.12 -7.50 -13.66
N ARG A 259 0.92 -7.94 -12.67
CA ARG A 259 1.24 -9.36 -12.39
C ARG A 259 0.94 -9.78 -10.95
N ARG A 260 0.13 -9.00 -10.24
CA ARG A 260 -0.37 -9.27 -8.89
C ARG A 260 -1.84 -8.88 -8.81
N SER A 261 -2.59 -9.42 -7.85
CA SER A 261 -3.96 -8.97 -7.60
C SER A 261 -3.98 -7.51 -7.13
N ILE A 262 -4.90 -6.71 -7.67
CA ILE A 262 -5.04 -5.27 -7.41
C ILE A 262 -6.42 -4.78 -7.88
N GLU A 263 -6.91 -3.68 -7.31
CA GLU A 263 -8.03 -2.90 -7.86
C GLU A 263 -7.53 -1.54 -8.40
N LEU A 264 -7.92 -1.21 -9.63
CA LEU A 264 -7.66 0.09 -10.27
C LEU A 264 -8.98 0.86 -10.36
N GLN A 265 -9.15 1.86 -9.49
CA GLN A 265 -10.37 2.63 -9.34
C GLN A 265 -10.18 4.02 -9.95
N GLY A 266 -10.94 4.33 -10.99
CA GLY A 266 -11.01 5.67 -11.58
C GLY A 266 -11.80 6.64 -10.71
N ASP A 267 -11.28 7.87 -10.60
CA ASP A 267 -11.94 9.03 -10.02
C ASP A 267 -11.96 10.16 -11.07
N GLY A 268 -13.15 10.58 -11.52
CA GLY A 268 -13.30 11.59 -12.57
C GLY A 268 -12.88 11.15 -13.99
N ALA A 269 -13.07 9.86 -14.33
CA ALA A 269 -12.85 9.29 -15.67
C ALA A 269 -11.42 9.45 -16.26
N PRO A 270 -10.38 8.90 -15.59
CA PRO A 270 -9.01 8.86 -16.13
C PRO A 270 -8.90 8.13 -17.47
N ARG A 271 -7.92 8.55 -18.28
CA ARG A 271 -7.60 7.97 -19.58
C ARG A 271 -6.16 7.48 -19.63
N VAL A 272 -5.97 6.19 -19.90
CA VAL A 272 -4.66 5.59 -20.17
C VAL A 272 -4.48 5.48 -21.68
N ALA A 273 -3.36 5.99 -22.19
CA ALA A 273 -3.02 6.01 -23.60
C ALA A 273 -1.67 5.34 -23.83
N ALA A 274 -1.68 4.19 -24.49
CA ALA A 274 -0.48 3.40 -24.69
C ALA A 274 0.57 4.15 -25.54
N PRO A 275 1.87 4.07 -25.17
CA PRO A 275 2.97 4.32 -26.08
C PRO A 275 2.79 3.53 -27.40
N THR A 276 3.21 4.11 -28.52
CA THR A 276 2.91 3.52 -29.84
C THR A 276 3.60 2.17 -30.01
N GLY A 277 2.80 1.12 -30.25
CA GLY A 277 3.23 -0.28 -30.35
C GLY A 277 3.03 -1.09 -29.07
N ALA A 278 2.61 -0.47 -27.97
CA ALA A 278 2.28 -1.11 -26.70
C ALA A 278 0.76 -1.20 -26.47
N SER A 279 0.37 -1.83 -25.36
CA SER A 279 -0.99 -1.83 -24.82
C SER A 279 -1.08 -0.91 -23.60
N ALA A 280 -2.26 -0.36 -23.31
CA ALA A 280 -2.44 0.56 -22.19
C ALA A 280 -2.51 -0.21 -20.86
N LEU A 281 -3.04 -1.43 -20.89
CA LEU A 281 -3.04 -2.38 -19.79
C LEU A 281 -2.63 -3.79 -20.29
N LEU A 282 -1.67 -4.41 -19.62
CA LEU A 282 -1.35 -5.83 -19.77
C LEU A 282 -1.52 -6.53 -18.42
N VAL A 283 -2.32 -7.58 -18.37
CA VAL A 283 -2.60 -8.37 -17.16
C VAL A 283 -2.15 -9.82 -17.36
N GLY A 284 -1.36 -10.35 -16.43
CA GLY A 284 -0.85 -11.73 -16.50
C GLY A 284 -0.39 -12.28 -15.16
N GLY A 285 0.40 -13.36 -15.20
CA GLY A 285 1.01 -13.97 -14.02
C GLY A 285 0.04 -14.60 -13.00
N GLY A 286 -1.21 -14.90 -13.38
CA GLY A 286 -2.24 -15.39 -12.45
C GLY A 286 -2.88 -14.29 -11.59
N ALA A 287 -2.68 -13.02 -11.94
CA ALA A 287 -3.25 -11.87 -11.23
C ALA A 287 -4.79 -11.87 -11.26
N ARG A 288 -5.42 -11.36 -10.20
CA ARG A 288 -6.85 -11.02 -10.17
C ARG A 288 -7.00 -9.51 -10.11
N VAL A 289 -7.32 -8.91 -11.25
CA VAL A 289 -7.38 -7.46 -11.43
C VAL A 289 -8.83 -7.03 -11.62
N ARG A 290 -9.24 -6.03 -10.84
CA ARG A 290 -10.50 -5.34 -10.98
C ARG A 290 -10.23 -3.92 -11.46
N VAL A 291 -10.99 -3.44 -12.43
CA VAL A 291 -10.87 -2.08 -12.95
C VAL A 291 -12.25 -1.44 -13.02
N PHE A 292 -12.37 -0.24 -12.45
CA PHE A 292 -13.61 0.51 -12.41
C PHE A 292 -13.40 1.92 -12.97
N GLY A 293 -14.22 2.39 -13.91
CA GLY A 293 -14.24 3.82 -14.27
C GLY A 293 -13.03 4.34 -15.05
N ILE A 294 -12.22 3.48 -15.69
CA ILE A 294 -11.02 3.87 -16.43
C ILE A 294 -11.21 3.67 -17.94
N SER A 295 -10.67 4.58 -18.75
CA SER A 295 -10.62 4.47 -20.21
C SER A 295 -9.23 4.03 -20.69
N PHE A 296 -9.15 3.07 -21.62
CA PHE A 296 -7.89 2.55 -22.18
C PHE A 296 -7.85 2.70 -23.70
N SER A 297 -6.77 3.23 -24.25
CA SER A 297 -6.61 3.45 -25.71
C SER A 297 -5.18 3.16 -26.17
N ALA A 298 -4.97 2.76 -27.43
CA ALA A 298 -3.64 2.37 -27.92
C ALA A 298 -3.40 2.73 -29.39
N ARG A 299 -2.14 2.98 -29.75
CA ARG A 299 -1.71 3.17 -31.16
C ARG A 299 -0.75 2.07 -31.57
N ASN A 300 -0.95 1.49 -32.75
CA ASN A 300 -0.26 0.31 -33.30
C ASN A 300 -0.24 -0.95 -32.39
N GLY A 301 -1.09 -1.00 -31.36
CA GLY A 301 -1.23 -2.10 -30.38
C GLY A 301 -2.69 -2.28 -29.94
N ASP A 302 -2.96 -3.37 -29.23
CA ASP A 302 -4.29 -3.66 -28.64
C ASP A 302 -4.48 -2.78 -27.39
N ALA A 303 -5.70 -2.30 -27.06
CA ALA A 303 -5.84 -1.42 -25.89
C ALA A 303 -5.60 -2.17 -24.56
N ILE A 304 -6.11 -3.40 -24.44
CA ILE A 304 -5.91 -4.29 -23.28
C ILE A 304 -5.47 -5.68 -23.74
N VAL A 305 -4.52 -6.29 -23.04
CA VAL A 305 -4.14 -7.72 -23.20
C VAL A 305 -4.29 -8.44 -21.87
N VAL A 306 -4.94 -9.61 -21.88
CA VAL A 306 -5.10 -10.47 -20.70
C VAL A 306 -4.59 -11.87 -21.03
N GLU A 307 -3.59 -12.34 -20.30
CA GLU A 307 -2.86 -13.57 -20.59
C GLU A 307 -2.50 -14.38 -19.33
N ASP A 308 -1.85 -15.53 -19.52
CA ASP A 308 -1.54 -16.57 -18.53
C ASP A 308 -2.74 -17.29 -17.87
N ALA A 309 -2.58 -18.59 -17.67
CA ALA A 309 -3.63 -19.44 -17.12
C ALA A 309 -3.94 -19.09 -15.66
N GLY A 310 -5.22 -18.88 -15.35
CA GLY A 310 -5.70 -18.51 -14.01
C GLY A 310 -5.66 -17.01 -13.70
N THR A 311 -5.14 -16.18 -14.61
CA THR A 311 -5.34 -14.72 -14.58
C THR A 311 -6.83 -14.39 -14.72
N ARG A 312 -7.29 -13.33 -14.05
CA ARG A 312 -8.65 -12.79 -14.22
C ARG A 312 -8.63 -11.26 -14.32
N LEU A 313 -9.31 -10.73 -15.33
CA LEU A 313 -9.67 -9.31 -15.40
C LEU A 313 -11.18 -9.15 -15.20
N GLU A 314 -11.57 -8.21 -14.35
CA GLU A 314 -12.94 -7.70 -14.22
C GLU A 314 -12.95 -6.21 -14.62
N LEU A 315 -13.66 -5.88 -15.69
CA LEU A 315 -13.93 -4.50 -16.12
C LEU A 315 -15.34 -4.09 -15.69
N VAL A 316 -15.46 -2.93 -15.07
CA VAL A 316 -16.72 -2.33 -14.60
C VAL A 316 -16.73 -0.85 -14.99
N ALA A 317 -17.85 -0.31 -15.50
CA ALA A 317 -17.98 1.13 -15.78
C ALA A 317 -16.83 1.73 -16.64
N SER A 318 -16.20 0.91 -17.49
CA SER A 318 -14.90 1.22 -18.12
C SER A 318 -15.02 1.35 -19.63
N THR A 319 -14.06 2.03 -20.27
CA THR A 319 -14.03 2.19 -21.74
C THR A 319 -12.76 1.55 -22.33
N VAL A 320 -12.92 0.80 -23.42
CA VAL A 320 -11.86 0.12 -24.13
C VAL A 320 -11.86 0.58 -25.58
N GLY A 321 -10.75 1.18 -26.02
CA GLY A 321 -10.58 1.82 -27.31
C GLY A 321 -10.64 3.37 -27.23
N PRO A 322 -10.37 4.06 -28.36
CA PRO A 322 -10.06 3.49 -29.68
C PRO A 322 -8.67 2.82 -29.72
N SER A 323 -8.48 1.94 -30.71
CA SER A 323 -7.20 1.29 -30.96
C SER A 323 -6.95 0.96 -32.43
N ASP A 324 -5.70 1.04 -32.88
CA ASP A 324 -5.29 0.64 -34.24
C ASP A 324 -5.29 -0.90 -34.44
N ARG A 325 -5.60 -1.66 -33.38
CA ARG A 325 -5.74 -3.12 -33.41
C ARG A 325 -7.01 -3.57 -32.68
N ASN A 326 -6.92 -4.54 -31.77
CA ASN A 326 -8.05 -5.05 -31.01
C ASN A 326 -8.37 -4.09 -29.84
N GLY A 327 -9.61 -4.09 -29.38
CA GLY A 327 -9.98 -3.43 -28.12
C GLY A 327 -9.36 -4.18 -26.95
N LEU A 328 -9.74 -5.44 -26.77
CA LEU A 328 -9.17 -6.35 -25.79
C LEU A 328 -8.86 -7.71 -26.41
N THR A 329 -7.69 -8.27 -26.09
CA THR A 329 -7.27 -9.63 -26.47
C THR A 329 -7.14 -10.50 -25.23
N LEU A 330 -7.97 -11.54 -25.11
CA LEU A 330 -7.97 -12.53 -24.02
C LEU A 330 -7.38 -13.85 -24.51
N ARG A 331 -6.33 -14.36 -23.85
CA ARG A 331 -5.61 -15.56 -24.30
C ARG A 331 -5.08 -16.47 -23.19
N THR A 332 -4.54 -17.62 -23.59
CA THR A 332 -3.64 -18.47 -22.77
C THR A 332 -4.26 -19.02 -21.47
N GLY A 333 -5.58 -19.18 -21.42
CA GLY A 333 -6.29 -19.70 -20.23
C GLY A 333 -6.61 -18.65 -19.16
N ALA A 334 -6.45 -17.37 -19.48
CA ALA A 334 -6.95 -16.28 -18.66
C ALA A 334 -8.49 -16.18 -18.72
N SER A 335 -9.09 -15.50 -17.75
CA SER A 335 -10.54 -15.33 -17.62
C SER A 335 -10.95 -13.85 -17.61
N LEU A 336 -12.16 -13.56 -18.10
CA LEU A 336 -12.64 -12.19 -18.30
C LEU A 336 -14.05 -11.99 -17.74
N SER A 337 -14.30 -10.82 -17.16
CA SER A 337 -15.61 -10.30 -16.86
C SER A 337 -15.67 -8.86 -17.37
N ILE A 338 -16.67 -8.51 -18.16
CA ILE A 338 -16.96 -7.13 -18.56
C ILE A 338 -18.40 -6.84 -18.14
N SER A 339 -18.60 -5.76 -17.39
CA SER A 339 -19.91 -5.29 -16.95
C SER A 339 -20.03 -3.78 -17.17
N ARG A 340 -21.19 -3.28 -17.59
CA ARG A 340 -21.48 -1.83 -17.63
C ARG A 340 -20.43 -1.00 -18.37
N SER A 341 -19.86 -1.56 -19.45
CA SER A 341 -18.64 -1.03 -20.07
C SER A 341 -18.82 -0.83 -21.58
N ARG A 342 -17.91 -0.06 -22.18
CA ARG A 342 -17.98 0.36 -23.59
C ARG A 342 -16.73 -0.10 -24.34
N VAL A 343 -16.88 -0.86 -25.42
CA VAL A 343 -15.78 -1.29 -26.31
C VAL A 343 -16.00 -0.65 -27.68
N ALA A 344 -15.18 0.34 -28.04
CA ALA A 344 -15.46 1.17 -29.22
C ALA A 344 -14.23 1.67 -29.97
N GLY A 345 -14.34 1.73 -31.30
CA GLY A 345 -13.32 2.29 -32.19
C GLY A 345 -12.04 1.45 -32.28
N ALA A 346 -12.11 0.13 -32.06
CA ALA A 346 -11.00 -0.79 -32.25
C ALA A 346 -10.95 -1.29 -33.70
N ALA A 347 -9.96 -0.83 -34.48
CA ALA A 347 -9.93 -0.96 -35.93
C ALA A 347 -9.82 -2.40 -36.46
N ARG A 348 -9.27 -3.35 -35.68
CA ARG A 348 -9.23 -4.78 -36.05
C ARG A 348 -10.37 -5.62 -35.47
N GLY A 349 -11.08 -5.10 -34.46
CA GLY A 349 -12.18 -5.78 -33.80
C GLY A 349 -12.22 -5.48 -32.29
N GLY A 350 -13.40 -5.60 -31.67
CA GLY A 350 -13.62 -5.21 -30.28
C GLY A 350 -12.95 -6.17 -29.27
N LEU A 351 -13.49 -7.38 -29.14
CA LEU A 351 -13.02 -8.43 -28.21
C LEU A 351 -12.55 -9.69 -28.95
N GLU A 352 -11.26 -10.03 -28.87
CA GLU A 352 -10.74 -11.33 -29.31
C GLU A 352 -10.64 -12.27 -28.11
N LEU A 353 -11.40 -13.37 -28.14
CA LEU A 353 -11.63 -14.27 -27.01
C LEU A 353 -11.10 -15.67 -27.35
N ASP A 354 -9.79 -15.87 -27.19
CA ASP A 354 -9.06 -17.12 -27.43
C ASP A 354 -8.59 -17.77 -26.12
N SER A 355 -9.54 -18.02 -25.20
CA SER A 355 -9.23 -18.63 -23.92
C SER A 355 -10.29 -19.60 -23.39
N ALA A 356 -9.87 -20.85 -23.18
CA ALA A 356 -10.59 -21.84 -22.37
C ALA A 356 -10.79 -21.45 -20.89
N GLY A 357 -10.20 -20.35 -20.41
CA GLY A 357 -10.45 -19.78 -19.08
C GLY A 357 -11.82 -19.09 -18.94
N GLY A 358 -12.50 -18.82 -20.06
CA GLY A 358 -13.88 -18.34 -20.08
C GLY A 358 -14.05 -16.82 -19.94
N PHE A 359 -15.24 -16.35 -20.30
CA PHE A 359 -15.57 -14.92 -20.32
C PHE A 359 -17.05 -14.69 -20.03
N VAL A 360 -17.37 -13.56 -19.39
CA VAL A 360 -18.73 -13.03 -19.30
C VAL A 360 -18.70 -11.57 -19.77
N VAL A 361 -19.60 -11.22 -20.70
CA VAL A 361 -19.85 -9.85 -21.13
C VAL A 361 -21.31 -9.53 -20.82
N GLU A 362 -21.55 -8.60 -19.90
CA GLU A 362 -22.85 -8.26 -19.33
C GLU A 362 -23.12 -6.75 -19.39
N ASP A 363 -24.37 -6.37 -19.63
CA ASP A 363 -24.87 -4.99 -19.49
C ASP A 363 -23.98 -3.93 -20.19
N SER A 364 -23.41 -4.27 -21.36
CA SER A 364 -22.29 -3.54 -22.00
C SER A 364 -22.55 -3.19 -23.47
N VAL A 365 -21.88 -2.14 -23.97
CA VAL A 365 -22.02 -1.64 -25.34
C VAL A 365 -20.76 -1.91 -26.16
N LEU A 366 -20.93 -2.45 -27.37
CA LEU A 366 -19.85 -2.69 -28.31
C LEU A 366 -20.19 -2.09 -29.67
N THR A 367 -19.47 -1.05 -30.10
CA THR A 367 -19.83 -0.26 -31.29
C THR A 367 -18.66 0.32 -32.08
N GLY A 368 -18.79 0.45 -33.40
CA GLY A 368 -17.78 1.05 -34.26
C GLY A 368 -16.45 0.29 -34.31
N ASN A 369 -16.46 -1.03 -34.06
CA ASN A 369 -15.26 -1.87 -34.12
C ASN A 369 -15.12 -2.60 -35.47
N GLY A 370 -13.89 -2.98 -35.80
CA GLY A 370 -13.51 -3.62 -37.04
C GLY A 370 -13.35 -2.64 -38.21
N GLY A 371 -13.55 -3.14 -39.44
CA GLY A 371 -13.54 -2.32 -40.66
C GLY A 371 -12.17 -1.89 -41.22
N ALA A 372 -11.04 -2.26 -40.59
CA ALA A 372 -9.71 -1.98 -41.15
C ALA A 372 -9.43 -2.82 -42.41
N ALA A 373 -9.56 -2.18 -43.57
CA ALA A 373 -9.30 -2.80 -44.87
C ALA A 373 -7.90 -3.43 -44.97
N GLY A 374 -7.86 -4.73 -45.30
CA GLY A 374 -6.63 -5.40 -45.76
C GLY A 374 -5.96 -6.41 -44.82
N GLY A 375 -6.50 -6.73 -43.64
CA GLY A 375 -5.84 -7.76 -42.81
C GLY A 375 -6.56 -8.30 -41.58
N SER A 376 -7.24 -9.45 -41.75
CA SER A 376 -7.59 -10.42 -40.69
C SER A 376 -8.17 -9.82 -39.41
N GLY A 377 -9.13 -8.91 -39.55
CA GLY A 377 -9.94 -8.42 -38.44
C GLY A 377 -11.25 -9.18 -38.30
N PHE A 378 -12.01 -8.81 -37.28
CA PHE A 378 -13.38 -9.19 -37.00
C PHE A 378 -14.17 -7.94 -36.57
N GLY A 379 -15.48 -8.09 -36.30
CA GLY A 379 -16.34 -7.00 -35.88
C GLY A 379 -16.30 -6.70 -34.38
N ALA A 380 -17.45 -6.79 -33.69
CA ALA A 380 -17.51 -6.50 -32.26
C ALA A 380 -16.78 -7.56 -31.40
N VAL A 381 -17.03 -8.86 -31.66
CA VAL A 381 -16.50 -9.97 -30.86
C VAL A 381 -16.15 -11.17 -31.73
N ALA A 382 -15.02 -11.82 -31.45
CA ALA A 382 -14.64 -13.11 -32.00
C ALA A 382 -14.36 -14.13 -30.88
N VAL A 383 -15.22 -15.15 -30.77
CA VAL A 383 -15.10 -16.26 -29.80
C VAL A 383 -14.35 -17.41 -30.46
N ARG A 384 -13.02 -17.45 -30.25
CA ARG A 384 -12.12 -18.50 -30.74
C ARG A 384 -12.11 -19.71 -29.79
N GLN A 385 -12.22 -19.46 -28.48
CA GLN A 385 -12.38 -20.48 -27.44
C GLN A 385 -13.32 -19.99 -26.33
N ALA A 386 -13.97 -20.93 -25.65
CA ALA A 386 -14.92 -20.66 -24.57
C ALA A 386 -14.86 -21.72 -23.47
N SER A 387 -15.41 -21.40 -22.30
CA SER A 387 -15.73 -22.33 -21.22
C SER A 387 -17.23 -22.62 -21.18
N GLY A 388 -17.68 -23.62 -20.40
CA GLY A 388 -19.11 -23.91 -20.25
C GLY A 388 -19.93 -22.79 -19.61
N ASP A 389 -19.31 -21.89 -18.86
CA ASP A 389 -19.94 -20.73 -18.23
C ASP A 389 -19.87 -19.45 -19.11
N SER A 390 -19.30 -19.55 -20.32
CA SER A 390 -19.05 -18.39 -21.18
C SER A 390 -20.32 -17.90 -21.89
N LYS A 391 -20.58 -16.59 -21.78
CA LYS A 391 -21.77 -15.96 -22.37
C LYS A 391 -21.58 -14.47 -22.69
N ILE A 392 -22.42 -13.99 -23.60
CA ILE A 392 -22.75 -12.57 -23.73
C ILE A 392 -24.21 -12.44 -23.27
N ALA A 393 -24.49 -11.51 -22.35
CA ALA A 393 -25.83 -11.28 -21.85
C ALA A 393 -26.13 -9.78 -21.79
N GLY A 394 -27.38 -9.41 -22.02
CA GLY A 394 -27.84 -8.06 -21.74
C GLY A 394 -27.04 -6.95 -22.43
N SER A 395 -26.51 -7.16 -23.64
CA SER A 395 -25.51 -6.26 -24.24
C SER A 395 -26.02 -5.64 -25.54
N THR A 396 -25.56 -4.42 -25.87
CA THR A 396 -25.93 -3.70 -27.09
C THR A 396 -24.76 -3.68 -28.06
N ILE A 397 -24.85 -4.46 -29.14
CA ILE A 397 -23.79 -4.67 -30.12
C ILE A 397 -24.24 -4.09 -31.46
N PHE A 398 -23.72 -2.93 -31.85
CA PHE A 398 -24.24 -2.20 -33.02
C PHE A 398 -23.22 -1.40 -33.82
N SER A 399 -23.46 -1.23 -35.13
CA SER A 399 -22.62 -0.47 -36.07
C SER A 399 -21.14 -0.91 -36.08
N ASN A 400 -20.88 -2.20 -35.87
CA ASN A 400 -19.57 -2.83 -36.05
C ASN A 400 -19.42 -3.40 -37.49
N SER A 401 -18.20 -3.76 -37.92
CA SER A 401 -17.95 -4.13 -39.32
C SER A 401 -16.89 -5.21 -39.54
N ASN A 402 -17.17 -6.19 -40.41
CA ASN A 402 -16.25 -7.29 -40.76
C ASN A 402 -16.27 -7.59 -42.27
N GLU A 403 -15.15 -7.38 -42.97
CA GLU A 403 -15.06 -7.65 -44.43
C GLU A 403 -15.20 -9.15 -44.81
N ARG A 404 -15.22 -10.07 -43.85
CA ARG A 404 -15.01 -11.51 -44.09
C ARG A 404 -15.98 -12.48 -43.41
N GLY A 405 -16.69 -12.04 -42.38
CA GLY A 405 -17.63 -12.86 -41.60
C GLY A 405 -18.71 -12.00 -40.94
N ALA A 406 -19.11 -12.34 -39.71
CA ALA A 406 -20.12 -11.60 -38.95
C ALA A 406 -19.60 -10.24 -38.44
N GLY A 407 -20.43 -9.20 -38.55
CA GLY A 407 -20.10 -7.86 -38.05
C GLY A 407 -20.27 -7.69 -36.54
N GLY A 408 -21.20 -8.41 -35.90
CA GLY A 408 -21.43 -8.35 -34.46
C GLY A 408 -20.58 -9.39 -33.73
N VAL A 409 -21.07 -10.61 -33.61
CA VAL A 409 -20.37 -11.72 -32.91
C VAL A 409 -20.15 -12.90 -33.86
N GLU A 410 -18.90 -13.33 -33.94
CA GLU A 410 -18.44 -14.52 -34.65
C GLU A 410 -18.02 -15.59 -33.63
N CYS A 411 -18.62 -16.79 -33.66
CA CYS A 411 -18.32 -17.88 -32.74
C CYS A 411 -17.79 -19.13 -33.45
N ASP A 412 -16.48 -19.40 -33.31
CA ASP A 412 -15.89 -20.70 -33.68
C ASP A 412 -16.29 -21.81 -32.69
N VAL A 413 -16.57 -21.43 -31.43
CA VAL A 413 -17.14 -22.27 -30.39
C VAL A 413 -18.49 -21.67 -29.98
N PRO A 414 -19.63 -22.39 -30.12
CA PRO A 414 -20.94 -21.85 -29.76
C PRO A 414 -21.03 -21.47 -28.28
N VAL A 415 -21.40 -20.22 -28.03
CA VAL A 415 -21.76 -19.67 -26.70
C VAL A 415 -23.15 -19.05 -26.75
N LEU A 416 -23.74 -18.86 -25.58
CA LEU A 416 -25.03 -18.18 -25.44
C LEU A 416 -24.87 -16.66 -25.56
N VAL A 417 -25.67 -16.06 -26.43
CA VAL A 417 -25.94 -14.62 -26.52
C VAL A 417 -27.40 -14.44 -26.10
N VAL A 418 -27.65 -13.76 -24.97
CA VAL A 418 -29.00 -13.69 -24.37
C VAL A 418 -29.39 -12.26 -24.00
N ASN A 419 -30.69 -11.91 -24.08
CA ASN A 419 -31.21 -10.59 -23.70
C ASN A 419 -30.48 -9.40 -24.39
N SER A 420 -29.93 -9.61 -25.60
CA SER A 420 -28.98 -8.68 -26.23
C SER A 420 -29.49 -8.14 -27.56
N ILE A 421 -29.02 -6.95 -27.94
CA ILE A 421 -29.28 -6.34 -29.25
C ILE A 421 -28.05 -6.59 -30.13
N VAL A 422 -28.25 -7.14 -31.33
CA VAL A 422 -27.21 -7.36 -32.34
C VAL A 422 -27.70 -6.75 -33.67
N TRP A 423 -27.62 -5.42 -33.77
CA TRP A 423 -28.30 -4.63 -34.82
C TRP A 423 -27.32 -3.75 -35.62
N ASP A 424 -27.63 -3.41 -36.88
CA ASP A 424 -26.80 -2.54 -37.75
C ASP A 424 -25.32 -2.97 -37.89
N ASN A 425 -24.99 -4.24 -37.63
CA ASN A 425 -23.63 -4.74 -37.79
C ASN A 425 -23.43 -5.21 -39.24
N SER A 426 -22.37 -4.72 -39.90
CA SER A 426 -22.10 -4.99 -41.31
C SER A 426 -21.12 -6.14 -41.51
N GLY A 427 -21.43 -7.05 -42.43
CA GLY A 427 -20.64 -8.25 -42.69
C GLY A 427 -20.99 -8.93 -44.01
N ASN A 428 -20.31 -10.05 -44.29
CA ASN A 428 -20.73 -10.99 -45.35
C ASN A 428 -21.79 -11.96 -44.83
N ASP A 429 -21.71 -12.31 -43.55
CA ASP A 429 -22.69 -13.10 -42.83
C ASP A 429 -23.65 -12.19 -42.05
N SER A 430 -24.64 -12.79 -41.40
CA SER A 430 -25.49 -12.17 -40.37
C SER A 430 -24.69 -11.46 -39.28
N GLY A 431 -25.33 -10.53 -38.58
CA GLY A 431 -24.74 -9.82 -37.44
C GLY A 431 -24.28 -10.77 -36.32
N LEU A 432 -24.86 -11.97 -36.26
CA LEU A 432 -24.47 -13.08 -35.41
C LEU A 432 -24.12 -14.31 -36.27
N SER A 433 -23.01 -15.00 -36.00
CA SER A 433 -22.64 -16.26 -36.67
C SER A 433 -22.04 -17.28 -35.71
N GLY A 434 -22.46 -18.54 -35.82
CA GLY A 434 -21.98 -19.68 -35.02
C GLY A 434 -22.45 -19.74 -33.55
N CYS A 435 -22.97 -18.64 -33.00
CA CYS A 435 -23.43 -18.54 -31.62
C CYS A 435 -24.87 -19.08 -31.45
N VAL A 436 -25.33 -19.24 -30.20
CA VAL A 436 -26.75 -19.52 -29.87
C VAL A 436 -27.38 -18.24 -29.33
N ALA A 437 -28.56 -17.85 -29.84
CA ALA A 437 -29.27 -16.65 -29.42
C ALA A 437 -30.59 -16.96 -28.71
N GLU A 438 -30.88 -16.29 -27.60
CA GLU A 438 -32.18 -16.35 -26.91
C GLU A 438 -32.60 -14.96 -26.41
N PHE A 439 -33.89 -14.58 -26.53
CA PHE A 439 -34.43 -13.28 -26.13
C PHE A 439 -33.63 -12.08 -26.69
N CYS A 440 -33.14 -12.17 -27.93
CA CYS A 440 -32.34 -11.14 -28.59
C CYS A 440 -33.09 -10.42 -29.72
N ASP A 441 -32.74 -9.15 -29.93
CA ASP A 441 -33.13 -8.40 -31.13
C ASP A 441 -31.99 -8.50 -32.15
N LEU A 442 -32.25 -9.19 -33.26
CA LEU A 442 -31.24 -9.58 -34.25
C LEU A 442 -31.50 -8.85 -35.56
N GLY A 443 -30.50 -8.14 -36.10
CA GLY A 443 -30.62 -7.29 -37.29
C GLY A 443 -30.91 -7.99 -38.63
N ASP A 444 -31.16 -9.30 -38.62
CA ASP A 444 -31.37 -10.12 -39.80
C ASP A 444 -32.38 -11.27 -39.56
N GLN A 445 -32.41 -12.27 -40.44
CA GLN A 445 -33.62 -13.09 -40.66
C GLN A 445 -33.66 -14.42 -39.90
N ASP A 446 -32.53 -14.95 -39.42
CA ASP A 446 -32.51 -16.23 -38.70
C ASP A 446 -32.76 -16.03 -37.19
N GLN A 447 -34.03 -15.71 -36.87
CA GLN A 447 -34.57 -15.56 -35.52
C GLN A 447 -34.70 -16.91 -34.77
N ALA A 448 -33.71 -17.80 -34.91
CA ALA A 448 -33.73 -19.14 -34.37
C ALA A 448 -33.42 -19.14 -32.87
N GLY A 449 -34.45 -19.32 -32.04
CA GLY A 449 -34.36 -19.43 -30.58
C GLY A 449 -35.62 -18.91 -29.89
N PRO A 450 -35.84 -19.22 -28.60
CA PRO A 450 -36.91 -18.60 -27.82
C PRO A 450 -36.71 -17.08 -27.70
N GLY A 451 -37.79 -16.32 -27.78
CA GLY A 451 -37.80 -14.86 -27.52
C GLY A 451 -37.12 -13.96 -28.56
N ASN A 452 -36.44 -14.50 -29.56
CA ASN A 452 -35.76 -13.70 -30.58
C ASN A 452 -36.74 -12.99 -31.53
N PHE A 453 -36.39 -11.78 -31.97
CA PHE A 453 -37.10 -11.05 -33.04
C PHE A 453 -36.13 -10.19 -33.87
N SER A 454 -36.69 -9.39 -34.79
CA SER A 454 -35.97 -8.39 -35.57
C SER A 454 -36.88 -7.19 -35.81
N GLU A 455 -36.70 -6.13 -35.03
CA GLU A 455 -37.35 -4.83 -35.20
C GLU A 455 -36.30 -3.73 -34.99
N ASN A 456 -36.46 -2.52 -35.54
CA ASN A 456 -35.46 -1.48 -35.28
C ASN A 456 -35.44 -1.11 -33.79
N PRO A 457 -34.31 -1.30 -33.06
CA PRO A 457 -34.23 -1.11 -31.60
C PRO A 457 -34.33 0.37 -31.18
N GLN A 458 -34.30 1.32 -32.12
CA GLN A 458 -34.41 2.77 -31.86
C GLN A 458 -33.34 3.26 -30.86
N LEU A 459 -32.08 2.92 -31.14
CA LEU A 459 -30.92 3.29 -30.31
C LEU A 459 -30.50 4.76 -30.51
N THR A 460 -29.86 5.33 -29.49
CA THR A 460 -29.03 6.53 -29.58
C THR A 460 -27.64 6.21 -30.16
N ASP A 461 -26.89 7.24 -30.56
CA ASP A 461 -25.48 7.13 -31.00
C ASP A 461 -24.55 6.46 -29.95
N ASP A 462 -24.95 6.47 -28.68
CA ASP A 462 -24.24 5.82 -27.57
C ASP A 462 -24.95 4.56 -27.04
N GLY A 463 -25.93 4.01 -27.76
CA GLY A 463 -26.47 2.65 -27.53
C GLY A 463 -27.50 2.52 -26.40
N HIS A 464 -28.09 3.63 -25.95
CA HIS A 464 -29.26 3.65 -25.09
C HIS A 464 -30.55 3.49 -25.92
N LEU A 465 -31.62 2.99 -25.30
CA LEU A 465 -32.94 2.87 -25.89
C LEU A 465 -33.62 4.25 -25.97
N THR A 466 -34.45 4.47 -26.98
CA THR A 466 -35.34 5.64 -27.02
C THR A 466 -36.80 5.24 -26.77
N ASN A 467 -37.58 6.18 -26.23
CA ASN A 467 -38.98 5.97 -25.87
C ASN A 467 -39.83 5.56 -27.10
N GLY A 468 -40.29 4.30 -27.10
CA GLY A 468 -40.98 3.66 -28.22
C GLY A 468 -40.20 2.52 -28.86
N SER A 469 -38.98 2.22 -28.38
CA SER A 469 -38.19 1.05 -28.78
C SER A 469 -38.96 -0.27 -28.62
N PRO A 470 -38.83 -1.22 -29.57
CA PRO A 470 -39.39 -2.56 -29.44
C PRO A 470 -38.65 -3.43 -28.41
N CYS A 471 -37.48 -3.02 -27.90
CA CYS A 471 -36.70 -3.79 -26.93
C CYS A 471 -37.26 -3.74 -25.49
N VAL A 472 -38.16 -2.78 -25.22
CA VAL A 472 -38.69 -2.49 -23.88
C VAL A 472 -39.63 -3.60 -23.38
N ASP A 473 -39.53 -3.96 -22.10
CA ASP A 473 -40.28 -5.05 -21.43
C ASP A 473 -40.09 -6.46 -22.06
N ARG A 474 -39.12 -6.69 -22.96
CA ARG A 474 -39.02 -7.92 -23.79
C ARG A 474 -37.96 -8.95 -23.41
N ALA A 475 -37.03 -8.68 -22.50
CA ALA A 475 -36.01 -9.67 -22.13
C ALA A 475 -36.62 -10.81 -21.30
N ASP A 476 -35.88 -11.92 -21.17
CA ASP A 476 -36.25 -13.02 -20.28
C ASP A 476 -36.52 -12.49 -18.86
N PRO A 477 -37.72 -12.68 -18.29
CA PRO A 477 -38.03 -12.33 -16.90
C PRO A 477 -37.16 -13.04 -15.86
N SER A 478 -36.33 -14.03 -16.25
CA SER A 478 -35.30 -14.63 -15.40
C SER A 478 -33.97 -13.85 -15.35
N ARG A 479 -33.81 -12.76 -16.15
CA ARG A 479 -32.63 -11.88 -16.16
C ARG A 479 -32.28 -11.43 -14.74
N SER A 480 -31.07 -11.78 -14.30
CA SER A 480 -30.61 -11.60 -12.92
C SER A 480 -29.60 -10.47 -12.73
N THR A 481 -29.25 -9.73 -13.79
CA THR A 481 -28.39 -8.54 -13.67
C THR A 481 -29.19 -7.40 -13.02
N PRO A 482 -28.79 -6.90 -11.84
CA PRO A 482 -29.63 -6.02 -11.03
C PRO A 482 -29.55 -4.55 -11.43
N VAL A 483 -28.60 -4.20 -12.29
CA VAL A 483 -28.37 -2.86 -12.82
C VAL A 483 -28.00 -2.92 -14.30
N ASP A 484 -28.31 -1.85 -15.02
CA ASP A 484 -28.02 -1.65 -16.43
C ASP A 484 -26.63 -1.03 -16.68
N LEU A 485 -26.38 -0.55 -17.90
CA LEU A 485 -25.18 0.16 -18.33
C LEU A 485 -24.77 1.34 -17.42
N ASP A 486 -25.68 2.28 -17.16
CA ASP A 486 -25.39 3.49 -16.36
C ASP A 486 -25.39 3.20 -14.85
N GLY A 487 -25.96 2.07 -14.44
CA GLY A 487 -26.07 1.63 -13.04
C GLY A 487 -27.47 1.81 -12.46
N GLU A 488 -28.47 2.03 -13.30
CA GLU A 488 -29.87 2.17 -12.95
C GLU A 488 -30.49 0.79 -12.65
N THR A 489 -31.43 0.71 -11.72
CA THR A 489 -31.93 -0.57 -11.18
C THR A 489 -32.90 -1.30 -12.12
N ARG A 490 -32.66 -2.59 -12.34
CA ARG A 490 -33.53 -3.48 -13.14
C ARG A 490 -34.55 -4.24 -12.28
N PRO A 491 -35.80 -4.45 -12.74
CA PRO A 491 -36.40 -3.86 -13.93
C PRO A 491 -37.00 -2.47 -13.69
N ARG A 492 -37.12 -1.68 -14.76
CA ARG A 492 -38.09 -0.58 -14.90
C ARG A 492 -39.30 -1.08 -15.68
N GLY A 493 -40.41 -0.34 -15.65
CA GLY A 493 -41.63 -0.77 -16.35
C GLY A 493 -42.27 -2.05 -15.77
N ALA A 494 -42.56 -3.02 -16.64
CA ALA A 494 -43.29 -4.26 -16.34
C ALA A 494 -42.40 -5.53 -16.43
N GLY A 495 -41.27 -5.47 -17.12
CA GLY A 495 -40.24 -6.49 -17.23
C GLY A 495 -38.90 -5.88 -17.67
N PRO A 496 -37.80 -6.65 -17.68
CA PRO A 496 -36.52 -6.14 -18.14
C PRO A 496 -36.50 -5.90 -19.66
N ASP A 497 -35.76 -4.88 -20.08
CA ASP A 497 -35.51 -4.58 -21.49
C ASP A 497 -34.42 -5.50 -22.08
N ILE A 498 -34.39 -5.60 -23.41
CA ILE A 498 -33.30 -6.23 -24.18
C ILE A 498 -32.20 -5.20 -24.43
N GLY A 499 -30.95 -5.59 -24.24
CA GLY A 499 -29.77 -4.73 -24.39
C GLY A 499 -29.16 -4.29 -23.05
N ALA A 500 -28.19 -3.37 -23.16
CA ALA A 500 -27.37 -2.87 -22.05
C ALA A 500 -28.13 -1.88 -21.14
N ASP A 501 -28.95 -1.03 -21.73
CA ASP A 501 -29.73 0.06 -21.11
C ASP A 501 -31.09 -0.43 -20.56
N GLU A 502 -31.73 0.32 -19.65
CA GLU A 502 -33.08 0.04 -19.11
C GLU A 502 -33.87 1.35 -18.88
N LEU A 503 -35.07 1.47 -19.48
CA LEU A 503 -35.76 2.77 -19.65
C LEU A 503 -36.68 3.20 -18.47
#